data_AF-A0A448S3E9-F1
#
_entry.id   AF-A0A448S3E9-F1
#
_cell.length_a   1.000
_cell.length_b   1.000
_cell.length_c   1.000
_cell.angle_alpha   90.00
_cell.angle_beta   90.00
_cell.angle_gamma   90.00
#
_symmetry.space_group_name_H-M   'P 1'
#
loop_
_entity.id
_entity.type
_entity.pdbx_description
1 polymer ?
#
loop_
_entity_poly.entity_id
_entity_poly.type
_entity_poly.pdbx_seq_one_letter_code
_entity_poly.pdbx_strand_id
1 'polypeptide(L)'
;MASKEKPPGLHRGLEARHIELIALGGTIGVGLFMGSASTLKWAGPSVLLAYIIAGLFVFFIMRSMGRCCSWSRWRALSPSMRTNT
;
A
#
# COMPACT_ATOMS: atom_id res chain seq x y z
N MET A 1 -15.14 -32.52 -5.19
CA MET A 1 -13.71 -32.33 -4.87
C MET A 1 -13.37 -30.91 -5.35
N ALA A 2 -13.19 -29.88 -4.53
CA ALA A 2 -12.40 -29.81 -3.31
C ALA A 2 -13.10 -29.02 -2.19
N SER A 3 -13.05 -29.57 -0.97
CA SER A 3 -13.34 -28.85 0.26
C SER A 3 -12.32 -27.72 0.44
N LYS A 4 -12.79 -26.48 0.62
CA LYS A 4 -11.97 -25.42 1.20
C LYS A 4 -12.29 -25.38 2.69
N GLU A 5 -11.49 -26.09 3.48
CA GLU A 5 -11.62 -26.11 4.93
C GLU A 5 -11.51 -24.68 5.49
N LYS A 6 -12.49 -24.30 6.31
CA LYS A 6 -12.50 -23.08 7.11
C LYS A 6 -11.50 -23.31 8.25
N PRO A 7 -10.37 -22.59 8.33
CA PRO A 7 -9.40 -22.85 9.37
C PRO A 7 -10.05 -22.70 10.76
N PRO A 8 -9.77 -23.64 11.68
CA PRO A 8 -10.36 -23.72 13.01
C PRO A 8 -9.99 -22.47 13.81
N GLY A 9 -10.89 -22.06 14.72
CA GLY A 9 -10.84 -20.80 15.47
C GLY A 9 -9.44 -20.25 15.76
N LEU A 10 -8.95 -19.38 14.89
CA LEU A 10 -7.83 -18.50 15.20
C LEU A 10 -8.34 -17.50 16.23
N HIS A 11 -7.68 -17.51 17.38
CA HIS A 11 -7.90 -16.62 18.52
C HIS A 11 -8.36 -15.22 18.05
N ARG A 12 -9.55 -14.78 18.47
CA ARG A 12 -10.18 -13.46 18.17
C ARG A 12 -9.36 -12.25 18.70
N GLY A 13 -8.06 -12.42 18.94
CA GLY A 13 -7.11 -11.40 19.34
C GLY A 13 -6.32 -10.78 18.19
N LEU A 14 -6.25 -11.41 17.01
CA LEU A 14 -5.78 -10.74 15.79
C LEU A 14 -7.00 -10.26 15.02
N GLU A 15 -7.39 -9.01 15.27
CA GLU A 15 -8.36 -8.26 14.47
C GLU A 15 -8.06 -8.47 12.97
N ALA A 16 -9.09 -8.54 12.12
CA ALA A 16 -8.91 -8.64 10.67
C ALA A 16 -7.91 -7.61 10.12
N ARG A 17 -7.83 -6.43 10.75
CA ARG A 17 -6.84 -5.39 10.51
C ARG A 17 -5.39 -5.84 10.71
N HIS A 18 -5.07 -6.65 11.72
CA HIS A 18 -3.71 -7.14 11.94
C HIS A 18 -3.29 -8.10 10.83
N ILE A 19 -4.21 -8.96 10.40
CA ILE A 19 -3.97 -9.89 9.29
C ILE A 19 -3.78 -9.11 7.98
N GLU A 20 -4.58 -8.08 7.76
CA GLU A 20 -4.42 -7.16 6.63
C GLU A 20 -3.08 -6.41 6.69
N LEU A 21 -2.67 -5.91 7.86
CA LEU A 21 -1.37 -5.28 8.05
C LEU A 21 -0.21 -6.25 7.81
N ILE A 22 -0.33 -7.53 8.18
CA ILE A 22 0.67 -8.56 7.86
C ILE A 22 0.71 -8.82 6.35
N ALA A 23 -0.45 -8.88 5.68
CA ALA A 23 -0.53 -9.08 4.24
C ALA A 23 0.05 -7.89 3.46
N LEU A 24 -0.29 -6.66 3.85
CA LEU A 24 0.27 -5.42 3.28
C LEU A 24 1.77 -5.32 3.57
N GLY A 25 2.18 -5.62 4.80
CA GLY A 25 3.59 -5.61 5.20
C GLY A 25 4.44 -6.62 4.44
N GLY A 26 3.92 -7.84 4.22
CA GLY A 26 4.59 -8.89 3.46
C GLY A 26 4.73 -8.54 1.97
N THR A 27 3.65 -8.07 1.34
CA THR A 27 3.67 -7.70 -0.09
C THR A 27 4.55 -6.48 -0.37
N ILE A 28 4.46 -5.43 0.46
CA ILE A 28 5.33 -4.24 0.36
C ILE A 28 6.79 -4.61 0.66
N GLY A 29 7.01 -5.42 1.71
CA GLY A 29 8.35 -5.80 2.17
C GLY A 29 9.13 -6.62 1.14
N VAL A 30 8.50 -7.63 0.52
CA VAL A 30 9.17 -8.45 -0.51
C VAL A 30 9.50 -7.61 -1.74
N GLY A 31 8.57 -6.77 -2.21
CA GLY A 31 8.78 -5.91 -3.37
C GLY A 31 9.89 -4.89 -3.16
N LEU A 32 9.88 -4.17 -2.03
CA LEU A 32 10.91 -3.18 -1.71
C LEU A 32 12.26 -3.84 -1.48
N PHE A 33 12.34 -4.95 -0.74
CA PHE A 33 13.62 -5.57 -0.41
C PHE A 33 14.25 -6.30 -1.59
N MET A 34 13.49 -7.08 -2.36
CA MET A 34 14.01 -7.80 -3.53
C MET A 34 14.41 -6.84 -4.67
N GLY A 35 13.65 -5.77 -4.88
CA GLY A 35 13.96 -4.73 -5.86
C GLY A 35 15.15 -3.85 -5.44
N SER A 36 15.16 -3.40 -4.18
CA SER A 36 16.22 -2.51 -3.67
C SER A 36 17.55 -3.24 -3.46
N ALA A 37 17.55 -4.48 -2.95
CA ALA A 37 18.80 -5.24 -2.78
C ALA A 37 19.50 -5.54 -4.11
N SER A 38 18.72 -5.80 -5.16
CA SER A 38 19.24 -6.03 -6.50
C SER A 38 19.90 -4.75 -7.03
N THR A 39 19.22 -3.61 -6.96
CA THR A 39 19.79 -2.32 -7.38
C THR A 39 20.97 -1.89 -6.52
N LEU A 40 20.97 -2.21 -5.22
CA LEU A 40 22.10 -1.95 -4.31
C LEU A 40 23.38 -2.68 -4.75
N LYS A 41 23.25 -3.95 -5.13
CA LYS A 41 24.39 -4.79 -5.52
C LYS A 41 25.04 -4.33 -6.83
N TRP A 42 24.24 -3.81 -7.77
CA TRP A 42 24.74 -3.31 -9.05
C TRP A 42 25.24 -1.85 -8.99
N ALA A 43 24.62 -0.99 -8.18
CA ALA A 43 24.90 0.46 -8.16
C ALA A 43 25.90 0.91 -7.07
N GLY A 44 26.27 0.03 -6.13
CA GLY A 44 27.21 0.37 -5.05
C GLY A 44 26.67 1.46 -4.09
N PRO A 45 27.51 2.09 -3.25
CA PRO A 45 27.07 3.02 -2.20
C PRO A 45 26.34 4.27 -2.73
N SER A 46 26.45 4.57 -4.03
CA SER A 46 25.78 5.70 -4.68
C SER A 46 24.26 5.56 -4.77
N VAL A 47 23.73 4.34 -4.67
CA VAL A 47 22.28 4.08 -4.65
C VAL A 47 21.58 4.71 -3.44
N LEU A 48 22.29 4.85 -2.31
CA LEU A 48 21.72 5.44 -1.10
C LEU A 48 21.42 6.92 -1.32
N LEU A 49 22.32 7.64 -2.00
CA LEU A 49 22.10 9.02 -2.44
C LEU A 49 20.95 9.09 -3.45
N ALA A 50 20.94 8.20 -4.45
CA ALA A 50 19.89 8.17 -5.47
C ALA A 50 18.51 7.92 -4.87
N TYR A 51 18.40 7.02 -3.87
CA TYR A 51 17.13 6.71 -3.20
C TYR A 51 16.63 7.88 -2.35
N ILE A 52 17.52 8.61 -1.68
CA ILE A 52 17.15 9.83 -0.93
C ILE A 52 16.60 10.89 -1.89
N ILE A 53 17.26 11.11 -3.03
CA ILE A 53 16.81 12.07 -4.04
C ILE A 53 15.47 11.63 -4.65
N ALA A 54 15.38 10.38 -5.11
CA ALA A 54 14.14 9.83 -5.69
C ALA A 54 12.97 9.86 -4.69
N GLY A 55 13.21 9.51 -3.42
CA GLY A 55 12.23 9.61 -2.34
C GLY A 55 11.77 11.04 -2.11
N LEU A 56 12.69 12.01 -2.16
CA LEU A 56 12.37 13.44 -2.02
C LEU A 56 11.53 13.95 -3.20
N PHE A 57 11.82 13.52 -4.42
CA PHE A 57 11.00 13.81 -5.60
C PHE A 57 9.59 13.22 -5.48
N VAL A 58 9.47 11.94 -5.12
CA VAL A 58 8.16 11.27 -4.94
C VAL A 58 7.36 11.91 -3.80
N PHE A 59 8.03 12.28 -2.71
CA PHE A 59 7.41 13.03 -1.60
C PHE A 59 6.84 14.37 -2.08
N PHE A 60 7.57 15.10 -2.94
CA PHE A 60 7.10 16.37 -3.48
C PHE A 60 5.86 16.18 -4.37
N ILE A 61 5.83 15.12 -5.18
CA ILE A 61 4.68 14.77 -6.02
C ILE A 61 3.45 14.46 -5.15
N MET A 62 3.59 13.61 -4.13
CA MET A 62 2.49 13.26 -3.22
C MET A 62 2.01 14.49 -2.43
N ARG A 63 2.93 15.35 -2.00
CA ARG A 63 2.63 16.59 -1.27
C ARG A 63 1.86 17.60 -2.13
N SER A 64 2.16 17.63 -3.44
CA SER A 64 1.43 18.43 -4.43
C SER A 64 0.02 17.87 -4.65
N MET A 65 -0.08 16.55 -4.87
CA MET A 65 -1.35 15.86 -5.10
C MET A 65 -2.29 15.90 -3.88
N GLY A 66 -1.74 15.92 -2.66
CA GLY A 66 -2.50 16.03 -1.41
C GLY A 66 -3.34 17.31 -1.30
N ARG A 67 -2.97 18.41 -1.97
CA ARG A 67 -3.83 19.60 -2.06
C ARG A 67 -4.93 19.45 -3.12
N CYS A 68 -4.67 18.73 -4.21
CA CYS A 68 -5.65 18.48 -5.27
C CYS A 68 -6.76 17.51 -4.82
N CYS A 69 -6.40 16.42 -4.13
CA CYS A 69 -7.37 15.48 -3.55
C CYS A 69 -8.23 16.10 -2.44
N SER A 70 -7.81 17.20 -1.81
CA SER A 70 -8.67 17.92 -0.86
C SER A 70 -9.81 18.68 -1.57
N TRP A 71 -9.61 19.15 -2.81
CA TRP A 71 -10.62 19.92 -3.54
C TRP A 71 -11.74 19.06 -4.15
N SER A 72 -11.45 17.80 -4.46
CA SER A 72 -12.46 16.83 -4.90
C SER A 72 -13.18 16.13 -3.73
N ARG A 73 -12.90 16.50 -2.47
CA ARG A 73 -13.56 15.90 -1.29
C ARG A 73 -15.06 16.22 -1.18
N TRP A 74 -15.63 17.11 -2.01
CA TRP A 74 -17.05 17.49 -1.89
C TRP A 74 -17.79 17.92 -3.16
N ARG A 75 -17.22 17.80 -4.36
CA ARG A 75 -17.97 18.14 -5.59
C ARG A 75 -18.64 16.90 -6.17
N ALA A 76 -19.80 16.58 -5.58
CA ALA A 76 -20.65 15.38 -5.73
C ALA A 76 -20.27 14.30 -4.70
N LEU A 77 -20.94 14.13 -3.55
CA LEU A 77 -22.39 14.01 -3.45
C LEU A 77 -23.00 13.44 -4.74
N SER A 78 -22.42 12.35 -5.27
CA SER A 78 -23.24 11.44 -6.06
C SER A 78 -24.18 10.79 -5.06
N PRO A 79 -25.46 11.15 -5.05
CA PRO A 79 -26.42 10.59 -4.12
C PRO A 79 -26.37 9.07 -4.28
N SER A 80 -25.97 8.40 -3.21
CA SER A 80 -26.08 6.97 -3.09
C SER A 80 -27.52 6.57 -3.39
N MET A 81 -27.67 5.55 -4.22
CA MET A 81 -28.77 4.58 -4.13
C MET A 81 -30.19 5.15 -4.08
N ARG A 82 -30.87 5.13 -5.21
CA ARG A 82 -32.31 4.88 -5.23
C ARG A 82 -32.61 3.76 -6.24
N THR A 83 -32.58 2.52 -5.73
CA THR A 83 -33.47 1.37 -6.00
C THR A 83 -33.83 1.11 -7.48
N ASN A 84 -33.21 0.17 -8.19
CA ASN A 84 -33.59 -1.26 -8.23
C ASN A 84 -35.11 -1.51 -8.05
N THR A 85 -35.83 -1.43 -9.18
CA THR A 85 -36.86 -2.38 -9.61
C THR A 85 -36.57 -2.70 -11.06
#